data_AF-A0A2A4TVD3-F1
#
_entry.id   AF-A0A2A4TVD3-F1
#
_cell.length_a   1.000
_cell.length_b   1.000
_cell.length_c   1.000
_cell.angle_alpha   90.00
_cell.angle_beta   90.00
_cell.angle_gamma   90.00
#
_symmetry.space_group_name_H-M   'P 1'
#
loop_
_entity.id
_entity.type
_entity.pdbx_description
1 polymer ?
#
loop_
_entity_poly.entity_id
_entity_poly.type
_entity_poly.pdbx_seq_one_letter_code
_entity_poly.pdbx_strand_id
1 'polypeptide(L)' 'MKKATLVDANELIKKLADNCDNKIELKAAIKGLKTRFINTCLDSELDHHLAYEKHSRSEGIVSEKNYRNGHTAKRLY' A
#
# COMPACT_ATOMS: atom_id res chain seq x y z
N MET A 1 -12.08 18.99 -7.86
CA MET A 1 -10.95 18.24 -7.26
C MET A 1 -11.00 18.39 -5.74
N LYS A 2 -11.32 17.32 -5.01
CA LYS A 2 -11.19 17.34 -3.54
C LYS A 2 -9.69 17.34 -3.22
N LYS A 3 -9.19 18.44 -2.66
CA LYS A 3 -7.82 18.50 -2.13
C LYS A 3 -7.71 17.41 -1.06
N ALA A 4 -6.70 16.53 -1.19
CA ALA A 4 -6.32 15.68 -0.07
C ALA A 4 -6.04 16.61 1.11
N THR A 5 -6.89 16.59 2.12
CA THR A 5 -6.60 17.23 3.40
C THR A 5 -5.37 16.51 3.92
N LEU A 6 -4.22 17.20 3.94
CA LEU A 6 -3.05 16.77 4.69
C LEU A 6 -3.56 16.40 6.09
N VAL A 7 -3.63 15.11 6.39
CA VAL A 7 -3.75 14.66 7.77
C VAL A 7 -2.63 15.38 8.49
N ASP A 8 -2.98 16.17 9.50
CA ASP A 8 -1.98 16.89 10.28
C ASP A 8 -0.96 15.84 10.75
N ALA A 9 0.30 16.01 10.38
CA ALA A 9 1.36 15.07 10.75
C ALA A 9 1.36 14.84 12.26
N ASN A 10 0.96 15.86 13.04
CA ASN A 10 0.80 15.77 14.48
C ASN A 10 -0.31 14.81 14.91
N GLU A 11 -1.41 14.71 14.18
CA GLU A 11 -2.50 13.78 14.47
C GLU A 11 -2.08 12.32 14.18
N LEU A 12 -1.33 12.11 13.11
CA LEU A 12 -0.75 10.80 12.79
C LEU A 12 0.28 10.38 13.85
N ILE A 13 1.13 11.31 14.28
CA ILE A 13 2.13 11.08 15.33
C ILE A 13 1.45 10.77 16.67
N LYS A 14 0.38 11.49 17.04
CA LYS A 14 -0.41 11.19 18.25
C LYS A 14 -1.00 9.79 18.20
N LYS A 15 -1.67 9.43 17.10
CA LYS A 15 -2.21 8.07 16.93
C LYS A 15 -1.13 6.99 16.96
N LEU A 16 0.06 7.27 16.43
CA LEU A 16 1.20 6.35 16.54
C LEU A 16 1.71 6.22 17.99
N ALA A 17 1.78 7.33 18.72
CA ALA A 17 2.20 7.35 20.12
C ALA A 17 1.20 6.65 21.05
N ASP A 18 -0.11 6.85 20.83
CA ASP A 18 -1.18 6.21 21.62
C ASP A 18 -1.19 4.68 21.48
N ASN A 19 -0.60 4.16 20.41
CA ASN A 19 -0.54 2.71 20.12
C ASN A 19 0.85 2.10 20.37
N CYS A 20 1.78 2.83 21.00
CA CYS A 20 3.14 2.35 21.26
C CYS A 20 3.56 2.70 22.69
N ASP A 21 3.77 1.69 23.51
CA ASP A 21 4.15 1.86 24.92
C ASP A 21 5.67 2.07 25.07
N ASN A 22 6.45 1.69 24.05
CA ASN A 22 7.91 1.79 24.09
C ASN A 22 8.55 2.08 22.72
N LYS A 23 9.85 2.44 22.79
CA LYS A 23 10.66 2.80 21.61
C LYS A 23 10.81 1.66 20.59
N ILE A 24 10.70 0.40 21.01
CA ILE A 24 10.85 -0.75 20.12
C ILE A 24 9.59 -0.89 19.26
N GLU A 25 8.42 -0.77 19.87
CA GLU A 25 7.12 -0.78 19.18
C GLU A 25 7.00 0.39 18.20
N LEU A 26 7.42 1.60 18.60
CA LEU A 26 7.42 2.75 17.70
C LEU A 26 8.27 2.50 16.45
N LYS A 27 9.46 1.92 16.60
CA LYS A 27 10.32 1.55 15.46
C LYS A 27 9.66 0.50 14.58
N ALA A 28 9.00 -0.50 15.17
CA ALA A 28 8.27 -1.53 14.43
C ALA A 28 7.07 -0.94 13.67
N ALA A 29 6.33 -0.03 14.30
CA ALA A 29 5.19 0.66 13.70
C ALA A 29 5.61 1.53 12.51
N ILE A 30 6.69 2.32 12.64
CA ILE A 30 7.25 3.11 11.54
C ILE A 30 7.69 2.21 10.38
N LYS A 31 8.38 1.10 10.69
CA LYS A 31 8.78 0.12 9.67
C LYS A 31 7.57 -0.47 8.96
N GLY A 32 6.53 -0.86 9.72
CA GLY A 32 5.28 -1.38 9.18
C GLY A 32 4.55 -0.36 8.29
N LEU A 33 4.50 0.91 8.70
CA LEU A 33 3.90 2.00 7.92
C LEU A 33 4.61 2.15 6.58
N LYS A 34 5.95 2.19 6.57
CA LYS A 34 6.75 2.26 5.34
C LYS A 34 6.49 1.06 4.43
N THR A 35 6.46 -0.16 4.98
CA THR A 35 6.18 -1.38 4.21
C THR A 35 4.79 -1.32 3.57
N ARG A 36 3.77 -0.92 4.33
CA ARG A 36 2.40 -0.80 3.80
C ARG A 36 2.32 0.24 2.69
N PHE A 37 2.92 1.41 2.89
CA PHE A 37 2.97 2.46 1.88
C PHE A 37 3.58 1.98 0.56
N ILE A 38 4.75 1.33 0.63
CA ILE A 38 5.43 0.79 -0.56
C ILE A 38 4.54 -0.24 -1.27
N ASN A 39 3.95 -1.19 -0.51
CA ASN A 39 3.08 -2.20 -1.11
C ASN A 39 1.86 -1.58 -1.79
N THR A 40 1.24 -0.56 -1.18
CA THR A 40 0.11 0.15 -1.79
C THR A 40 0.50 0.87 -3.09
N CYS A 41 1.69 1.47 -3.14
CA CYS A 41 2.21 2.07 -4.39
C CYS A 41 2.42 0.99 -5.46
N LEU A 42 3.09 -0.12 -5.12
CA LEU A 42 3.34 -1.22 -6.06
C LEU A 42 2.05 -1.87 -6.56
N ASP A 43 1.05 -2.06 -5.69
CA ASP A 43 -0.26 -2.56 -6.10
C ASP A 43 -0.93 -1.57 -7.06
N SER A 44 -0.87 -0.26 -6.79
CA SER A 44 -1.43 0.76 -7.69
C SER A 44 -0.71 0.79 -9.05
N GLU A 45 0.62 0.62 -9.06
CA GLU A 45 1.40 0.51 -10.29
C GLU A 45 1.04 -0.76 -11.08
N LEU A 46 0.80 -1.88 -10.40
CA LEU A 46 0.37 -3.13 -11.00
C LEU A 46 -1.04 -3.03 -11.61
N ASP A 47 -1.96 -2.40 -10.90
CA ASP A 47 -3.32 -2.12 -11.37
C ASP A 47 -3.29 -1.25 -12.64
N HIS A 48 -2.44 -0.21 -12.64
CA HIS A 48 -2.23 0.64 -13.81
C HIS A 48 -1.62 -0.12 -14.99
N HIS A 49 -0.59 -0.92 -14.75
CA HIS A 49 0.11 -1.69 -15.79
C HIS A 49 -0.78 -2.75 -16.43
N LEU A 50 -1.57 -3.47 -15.61
CA LEU A 50 -2.47 -4.50 -16.07
C LEU A 50 -3.80 -3.94 -16.60
N ALA A 51 -4.09 -2.66 -16.35
CA ALA A 51 -5.32 -1.97 -16.70
C ALA A 51 -6.59 -2.61 -16.10
N TYR A 52 -6.45 -3.33 -14.98
CA TYR A 52 -7.58 -3.90 -14.24
C TYR A 52 -7.26 -4.04 -12.75
N GLU A 53 -8.25 -3.74 -11.90
CA GLU A 53 -8.15 -3.96 -10.45
C GLU A 53 -8.20 -5.45 -10.12
N LYS A 54 -7.60 -5.86 -9.01
CA LYS A 54 -7.58 -7.27 -8.59
C LYS A 54 -9.01 -7.84 -8.51
N HIS A 55 -9.25 -8.95 -9.19
CA HIS A 55 -10.57 -9.62 -9.29
C HIS A 55 -11.68 -8.83 -10.01
N SER A 56 -11.37 -7.69 -10.65
CA SER A 56 -12.36 -7.02 -11.51
C SER A 56 -12.74 -7.91 -12.69
N ARG A 57 -14.04 -7.94 -13.00
CA ARG A 57 -14.57 -8.72 -14.12
C ARG A 57 -14.19 -8.00 -15.40
N SER A 58 -13.36 -8.62 -16.23
CA SER A 58 -12.90 -7.95 -17.44
C SER A 58 -14.02 -7.89 -18.49
N GLU A 59 -14.49 -6.70 -18.83
CA GLU A 59 -15.40 -6.47 -19.95
C GLU A 59 -14.58 -6.44 -21.26
N GLY A 60 -14.45 -7.58 -21.95
CA GLY A 60 -13.86 -7.61 -23.30
C GLY A 60 -13.07 -8.87 -23.65
N ILE A 61 -13.21 -9.27 -24.91
CA ILE A 61 -12.67 -10.46 -25.58
C ILE A 61 -11.20 -10.70 -25.21
N VAL A 62 -10.94 -11.90 -24.71
CA VAL A 62 -9.69 -12.34 -24.07
C VAL A 62 -8.94 -13.21 -25.06
N SER A 63 -7.94 -12.68 -25.77
CA SER A 63 -7.02 -13.56 -26.51
C SER A 63 -5.59 -13.52 -25.98
N GLU A 64 -5.13 -12.43 -25.36
CA GLU A 64 -3.86 -12.39 -24.62
C GLU A 64 -3.98 -11.41 -23.44
N LYS A 65 -4.28 -11.90 -22.24
CA LYS A 65 -4.27 -11.07 -21.01
C LYS A 65 -3.23 -11.59 -20.04
N ASN A 66 -2.40 -10.69 -19.52
CA ASN A 66 -1.49 -10.98 -18.41
C ASN A 66 -2.31 -11.11 -17.11
N TYR A 67 -2.21 -12.27 -16.46
CA TYR A 67 -2.86 -12.53 -15.18
C TYR A 67 -1.90 -12.23 -14.02
N ARG A 68 -2.45 -11.71 -12.92
CA ARG A 68 -1.70 -11.62 -11.66
C ARG A 68 -1.32 -13.02 -11.19
N ASN A 69 -0.08 -13.18 -10.76
CA ASN A 69 0.48 -14.47 -10.36
C ASN A 69 1.02 -14.44 -8.92
N GLY A 70 0.17 -14.03 -7.97
CA GLY A 70 0.53 -13.95 -6.55
C GLY A 70 1.55 -12.85 -6.23
N HIS A 71 2.31 -13.06 -5.15
CA HIS A 71 3.29 -12.10 -4.64
C HIS A 71 4.61 -12.80 -4.33
N THR A 72 5.72 -12.07 -4.46
CA THR A 72 7.05 -12.54 -4.03
C THR A 72 7.60 -11.63 -2.94
N ALA A 73 8.19 -12.23 -1.90
CA ALA A 73 8.78 -11.49 -0.80
C ALA A 73 10.16 -10.95 -1.20
N LYS A 74 10.40 -9.65 -1.00
CA LYS A 74 11.70 -9.02 -1.19
C LYS A 74 12.14 -8.30 0.08
N ARG A 75 13.35 -8.61 0.56
CA ARG A 75 13.98 -7.85 1.64
C ARG A 75 14.61 -6.59 1.05
N LEU A 76 14.11 -5.44 1.46
CA LEU A 76 14.68 -4.13 1.15
C LEU A 76 15.65 -3.77 2.28
N TYR A 77 16.95 -3.72 1.96
CA TYR A 77 18.02 -3.31 2.87
C TYR A 77 18.24 -1.80 2.82
#